data_AF-A0A7C4F2J4-F1
#
_entry.id   AF-A0A7C4F2J4-F1
#
_cell.length_a   1.000
_cell.length_b   1.000
_cell.length_c   1.000
_cell.angle_alpha   90.00
_cell.angle_beta   90.00
_cell.angle_gamma   90.00
#
_symmetry.space_group_name_H-M   'P 1'
#
loop_
_entity.id
_entity.type
_entity.pdbx_description
1 polymer ?
#
loop_
_entity_poly.entity_id
_entity_poly.type
_entity_poly.pdbx_seq_one_letter_code
_entity_poly.pdbx_strand_id
1 'polypeptide(L)'
;MIESSELDWIVQKTAEFLADKVKDGPLTDRDINLAFEIFARPRLESLSSSFESDLERMQARDFIMMKLNDRAKQLNAEFWKKTE
;
A
#
# COMPACT_ATOMS: atom_id res chain seq x y z
N MET A 1 2.03 13.13 -16.38
CA MET A 1 2.77 11.92 -15.98
C MET A 1 3.06 11.99 -14.50
N ILE A 2 2.46 11.10 -13.72
CA ILE A 2 2.74 10.99 -12.28
C ILE A 2 4.17 10.51 -12.11
N GLU A 3 4.93 11.22 -11.28
CA GLU A 3 6.29 10.79 -10.96
C GLU A 3 6.20 9.51 -10.12
N SER A 4 6.99 8.48 -10.46
CA SER A 4 7.06 7.22 -9.71
C SER A 4 7.24 7.46 -8.20
N SER A 5 7.94 8.56 -7.86
CA SER A 5 8.15 9.04 -6.50
C SER A 5 6.87 9.36 -5.71
N GLU A 6 5.80 9.82 -6.35
CA GLU A 6 4.52 10.07 -5.66
C GLU A 6 3.82 8.75 -5.29
N LEU A 7 3.82 7.77 -6.19
CA LEU A 7 3.25 6.46 -5.91
C LEU A 7 4.07 5.72 -4.84
N ASP A 8 5.41 5.78 -4.91
CA ASP A 8 6.28 5.25 -3.87
C ASP A 8 6.06 5.93 -2.51
N TRP A 9 5.81 7.25 -2.49
CA TRP A 9 5.46 7.96 -1.26
C TRP A 9 4.12 7.49 -0.67
N ILE A 10 3.10 7.28 -1.52
CA ILE A 10 1.80 6.73 -1.10
C ILE A 10 1.97 5.32 -0.51
N VAL A 11 2.76 4.48 -1.17
CA VAL A 11 3.11 3.14 -0.68
C VAL A 11 3.79 3.23 0.68
N GLN A 12 4.81 4.08 0.82
CA GLN A 12 5.55 4.24 2.07
C GLN A 12 4.62 4.66 3.21
N LYS A 13 3.78 5.67 3.00
CA LYS A 13 2.86 6.16 4.04
C LYS A 13 1.78 5.16 4.41
N THR A 14 1.32 4.37 3.47
CA THR A 14 0.34 3.32 3.75
C THR A 14 1.00 2.13 4.46
N ALA A 15 2.26 1.82 4.12
CA ALA A 15 3.04 0.77 4.77
C ALA A 15 3.39 1.09 6.23
N GLU A 16 3.51 2.37 6.61
CA GLU A 16 3.69 2.79 8.02
C GLU A 16 2.53 2.29 8.89
N PHE A 17 1.29 2.35 8.38
CA PHE A 17 0.12 1.81 9.08
C PHE A 17 0.19 0.29 9.24
N LEU A 18 0.58 -0.44 8.19
CA LEU A 18 0.75 -1.89 8.25
C LEU A 18 1.87 -2.31 9.23
N ALA A 19 2.94 -1.53 9.30
CA ALA A 19 4.06 -1.76 10.22
C ALA A 19 3.66 -1.54 11.69
N ASP A 20 2.67 -0.70 11.95
CA ASP A 20 2.09 -0.61 13.29
C ASP A 20 1.13 -1.77 13.55
N LYS A 21 0.24 -2.05 12.59
CA LYS A 21 -0.80 -3.07 12.72
C LYS A 21 -0.25 -4.49 12.92
N VAL A 22 0.87 -4.83 12.29
CA VAL A 22 1.51 -6.15 12.39
C VAL A 22 1.90 -6.51 13.84
N LYS A 23 2.07 -5.52 14.72
CA LYS A 23 2.37 -5.74 16.14
C LYS A 23 1.19 -6.35 16.90
N ASP A 24 -0.05 -6.11 16.44
CA ASP A 24 -1.25 -6.68 17.03
C ASP A 24 -1.50 -8.14 16.58
N GLY A 25 -0.96 -8.53 15.43
CA GLY A 25 -1.18 -9.83 14.81
C GLY A 25 -0.69 -9.89 13.35
N PRO A 26 -0.66 -11.08 12.74
CA PRO A 26 -0.28 -11.22 11.34
C PRO A 26 -1.27 -10.47 10.43
N LEU A 27 -0.73 -9.70 9.49
CA LEU A 27 -1.49 -8.93 8.52
C LEU A 27 -2.21 -9.84 7.52
N THR A 28 -3.48 -9.55 7.27
CA THR A 28 -4.32 -10.23 6.29
C THR A 28 -4.60 -9.37 5.06
N ASP A 29 -5.13 -9.97 3.98
CA ASP A 29 -5.63 -9.21 2.83
C ASP A 29 -6.65 -8.14 3.21
N ARG A 30 -7.45 -8.38 4.26
CA ARG A 30 -8.42 -7.39 4.75
C ARG A 30 -7.73 -6.16 5.33
N ASP A 31 -6.64 -6.35 6.07
CA ASP A 31 -5.86 -5.25 6.64
C ASP A 31 -5.16 -4.43 5.56
N ILE A 32 -4.63 -5.11 4.53
CA ILE A 32 -4.01 -4.46 3.36
C ILE A 32 -5.03 -3.62 2.60
N ASN A 33 -6.20 -4.17 2.31
CA ASN A 33 -7.29 -3.44 1.66
C ASN A 33 -7.76 -2.25 2.50
N LEU A 34 -7.87 -2.42 3.82
CA LEU A 34 -8.27 -1.34 4.72
C LEU A 34 -7.23 -0.21 4.72
N ALA A 35 -5.95 -0.55 4.79
CA ALA A 35 -4.85 0.41 4.72
C ALA A 35 -4.89 1.18 3.39
N PHE A 36 -5.12 0.47 2.28
CA PHE A 36 -5.28 1.10 0.98
C PHE A 36 -6.46 2.09 0.96
N GLU A 37 -7.66 1.66 1.36
CA GLU A 37 -8.86 2.51 1.32
C GLU A 37 -8.74 3.75 2.21
N ILE A 38 -8.09 3.64 3.38
CA ILE A 38 -7.96 4.76 4.31
C ILE A 38 -6.83 5.71 3.89
N PHE A 39 -5.68 5.20 3.46
CA PHE A 39 -4.48 6.02 3.26
C PHE A 39 -4.12 6.23 1.80
N ALA A 40 -4.15 5.18 0.99
CA ALA A 40 -3.70 5.27 -0.41
C ALA A 40 -4.78 5.85 -1.32
N ARG A 41 -6.02 5.39 -1.19
CA ARG A 41 -7.12 5.78 -2.07
C ARG A 41 -7.39 7.29 -2.08
N PRO A 42 -7.49 8.01 -0.94
CA PRO A 42 -7.73 9.45 -0.98
C PRO A 42 -6.59 10.23 -1.64
N ARG A 43 -5.35 9.76 -1.48
CA ARG A 43 -4.17 10.35 -2.12
C ARG A 43 -4.18 10.09 -3.62
N LEU A 44 -4.51 8.87 -4.04
CA LEU A 44 -4.66 8.52 -5.45
C LEU A 44 -5.79 9.32 -6.12
N GLU A 45 -6.90 9.54 -5.41
CA GLU A 45 -8.01 10.39 -5.87
C GLU A 45 -7.59 11.86 -5.95
N SER A 46 -6.76 12.36 -5.03
CA SER A 46 -6.22 13.73 -5.13
C SER A 46 -5.31 13.94 -6.35
N LEU A 47 -4.72 12.86 -6.86
CA LEU A 47 -3.92 12.85 -8.08
C LEU A 47 -4.75 12.57 -9.34
N SER A 48 -6.10 12.52 -9.25
CA SER A 48 -6.97 12.12 -10.36
C SER A 48 -6.76 12.97 -11.63
N SER A 49 -6.47 14.27 -11.45
CA SER A 49 -6.20 15.21 -12.55
C SER A 49 -4.83 15.04 -13.20
N SER A 50 -3.94 14.27 -12.60
CA SER A 50 -2.58 14.01 -13.09
C SER A 50 -2.47 12.75 -13.97
N PHE A 51 -3.53 11.94 -14.01
CA PHE A 51 -3.65 10.78 -14.90
C PHE A 51 -4.20 11.20 -16.26
N GLU A 52 -3.63 10.69 -17.35
CA GLU A 52 -4.09 10.97 -18.71
C GLU A 52 -5.23 10.02 -19.11
N SER A 53 -5.40 8.90 -18.39
CA SER A 53 -6.46 7.91 -18.63
C SER A 53 -6.87 7.13 -17.38
N ASP A 54 -8.07 6.53 -17.42
CA ASP A 54 -8.52 5.56 -16.41
C ASP A 54 -7.60 4.33 -16.32
N LEU A 55 -6.94 3.96 -17.41
CA LEU A 55 -5.99 2.85 -17.45
C LEU A 55 -4.76 3.15 -16.57
N GLU A 56 -4.19 4.35 -16.67
CA GLU A 56 -3.07 4.74 -15.80
C GLU A 56 -3.46 4.79 -14.33
N ARG A 57 -4.68 5.26 -14.04
CA ARG A 57 -5.20 5.25 -12.67
C ARG A 57 -5.33 3.82 -12.13
N MET A 58 -5.79 2.89 -12.97
CA MET A 58 -5.88 1.46 -12.61
C MET A 58 -4.50 0.87 -12.38
N GLN A 59 -3.54 1.15 -13.26
CA GLN A 59 -2.15 0.70 -13.11
C GLN A 59 -1.49 1.24 -11.84
N ALA A 60 -1.74 2.51 -11.49
CA ALA A 60 -1.24 3.10 -10.26
C ALA A 60 -1.84 2.43 -9.01
N ARG A 61 -3.14 2.12 -9.03
CA ARG A 61 -3.80 1.34 -7.99
C ARG A 61 -3.17 -0.04 -7.84
N ASP A 62 -3.02 -0.77 -8.94
CA ASP A 62 -2.47 -2.13 -8.94
C ASP A 62 -1.02 -2.14 -8.44
N PHE A 63 -0.22 -1.14 -8.85
CA PHE A 63 1.14 -0.93 -8.36
C PHE A 63 1.18 -0.75 -6.84
N ILE A 64 0.34 0.14 -6.28
CA ILE A 64 0.29 0.37 -4.84
C ILE A 64 -0.11 -0.91 -4.12
N MET A 65 -1.16 -1.59 -4.59
CA MET A 65 -1.65 -2.85 -3.98
C MET A 65 -0.59 -3.95 -4.01
N MET A 66 0.13 -4.10 -5.12
CA MET A 66 1.24 -5.04 -5.23
C MET A 66 2.33 -4.75 -4.19
N LYS A 67 2.77 -3.49 -4.10
CA LYS A 67 3.81 -3.08 -3.14
C LYS A 67 3.39 -3.26 -1.69
N LEU A 68 2.14 -2.96 -1.35
CA LEU A 68 1.61 -3.17 0.00
C LEU A 68 1.52 -4.65 0.36
N ASN A 69 1.15 -5.51 -0.59
CA ASN A 69 1.16 -6.96 -0.42
C ASN A 69 2.57 -7.50 -0.15
N ASP A 70 3.55 -7.12 -0.96
CA ASP A 70 4.95 -7.49 -0.73
C ASP A 70 5.43 -7.02 0.64
N ARG A 71 5.12 -5.76 1.02
CA ARG A 71 5.54 -5.22 2.31
C ARG A 71 4.85 -5.93 3.48
N ALA A 72 3.57 -6.28 3.37
CA ALA A 72 2.85 -7.03 4.39
C ALA A 72 3.43 -8.44 4.60
N LYS A 73 3.80 -9.13 3.51
CA LYS A 73 4.49 -10.43 3.58
C LYS A 73 5.83 -10.34 4.29
N GLN A 74 6.62 -9.29 3.98
CA GLN A 74 7.88 -9.02 4.66
C GLN A 74 7.65 -8.77 6.16
N LEU A 75 6.74 -7.86 6.51
CA LEU A 75 6.43 -7.54 7.90
C LEU A 75 5.96 -8.78 8.68
N ASN A 76 5.08 -9.59 8.10
CA ASN A 76 4.65 -10.85 8.73
C ASN A 76 5.83 -11.81 8.96
N ALA A 77 6.76 -11.91 8.01
CA ALA A 77 7.95 -12.72 8.18
C ALA A 77 8.90 -12.14 9.26
N GLU A 78 9.08 -10.82 9.29
CA GLU A 78 9.96 -10.12 10.22
C GLU A 78 9.47 -10.23 11.68
N PHE A 79 8.16 -10.10 11.91
CA PHE A 79 7.55 -10.07 13.25
C PHE A 79 7.11 -11.44 13.76
N TRP A 80 6.63 -12.33 12.89
CA TRP A 80 5.96 -13.57 13.31
C TRP A 80 6.67 -14.85 12.87
N LYS A 81 7.50 -14.83 11.80
CA LYS A 81 8.27 -16.02 11.37
C LYS A 81 9.65 -16.16 12.05
N LYS A 82 10.04 -15.27 12.96
CA LYS A 82 11.27 -15.43 13.75
C LYS A 82 11.13 -16.36 14.98
N THR A 83 10.07 -17.17 15.05
CA THR A 83 9.72 -17.96 16.23
C THR A 83 9.81 -19.47 15.99
N GLU A 84 10.74 -19.92 15.15
CA GLU A 84 11.13 -21.33 15.05
C GLU A 84 12.58 -21.53 15.50
#